data_AF-A0A5N5WBS3-F1
#
_entry.id   AF-A0A5N5WBS3-F1
#
_cell.length_a   1.000
_cell.length_b   1.000
_cell.length_c   1.000
_cell.angle_alpha   90.00
_cell.angle_beta   90.00
_cell.angle_gamma   90.00
#
_symmetry.space_group_name_H-M   'P 1'
#
loop_
_entity.id
_entity.type
_entity.pdbx_description
1 polymer ?
#
loop_
_entity_poly.entity_id
_entity_poly.type
_entity_poly.pdbx_seq_one_letter_code
_entity_poly.pdbx_strand_id
1 'polypeptide(L)'
;MPRCPGLSGAELSGAERAYRSEPGVAGPVVHDSSQLMEAVALGQAVALVPESLAKLHPRDDVVHRPVPDARPYETAVAWREGIREGWVGRLIRTVVELAGQEAHRAA
;
A
#
# COMPACT_ATOMS: atom_id res chain seq x y z
N MET A 1 -26.05 9.11 -3.02
CA MET A 1 -25.31 7.87 -2.75
C MET A 1 -24.17 7.80 -3.73
N PRO A 2 -22.89 7.87 -3.32
CA PRO A 2 -21.82 7.63 -4.27
C PRO A 2 -21.81 6.13 -4.54
N ARG A 3 -22.29 5.75 -5.72
CA ARG A 3 -21.92 4.49 -6.35
C ARG A 3 -20.42 4.60 -6.61
N CYS A 4 -19.61 3.68 -6.11
CA CYS A 4 -18.26 3.51 -6.61
C CYS A 4 -18.39 2.94 -8.03
N PRO A 5 -18.20 3.73 -9.10
CA PRO A 5 -18.34 3.22 -10.45
C PRO A 5 -17.01 2.54 -10.80
N GLY A 6 -17.07 1.25 -11.12
CA GLY A 6 -16.08 0.62 -11.98
C GLY A 6 -14.67 0.43 -11.40
N LEU A 7 -14.53 -0.43 -10.39
CA LEU A 7 -13.30 -1.24 -10.32
C LEU A 7 -13.36 -2.30 -11.44
N SER A 8 -13.22 -1.85 -12.68
CA SER A 8 -12.85 -2.73 -13.79
C SER A 8 -11.40 -3.16 -13.58
N GLY A 9 -11.03 -4.37 -14.01
CA GLY A 9 -9.62 -4.83 -13.98
C GLY A 9 -8.64 -3.88 -14.68
N ALA A 10 -9.13 -2.92 -15.47
CA ALA A 10 -8.35 -1.83 -16.06
C ALA A 10 -7.78 -0.82 -15.03
N GLU A 11 -8.42 -0.58 -13.88
CA GLU A 11 -7.86 0.33 -12.86
C GLU A 11 -6.80 -0.35 -11.99
N LEU A 12 -6.93 -1.67 -11.79
CA LEU A 12 -5.85 -2.49 -11.24
C LEU A 12 -4.60 -2.44 -12.15
N SER A 13 -4.78 -2.28 -13.47
CA SER A 13 -3.67 -2.10 -14.41
C SER A 13 -2.86 -0.81 -14.19
N GLY A 14 -3.47 0.23 -13.60
CA GLY A 14 -2.78 1.47 -13.22
C GLY A 14 -1.88 1.30 -12.00
N ALA A 15 -2.36 0.60 -10.98
CA ALA A 15 -1.57 0.24 -9.80
C ALA A 15 -0.44 -0.76 -10.14
N GLU A 16 -0.72 -1.69 -11.05
CA GLU A 16 0.27 -2.65 -11.56
C GLU A 16 1.35 -1.96 -12.42
N ARG A 17 1.02 -0.86 -13.09
CA ARG A 17 1.98 -0.01 -13.82
C ARG A 17 2.97 0.69 -12.91
N ALA A 18 2.56 1.09 -11.71
CA ALA A 18 3.47 1.71 -10.73
C ALA A 18 4.52 0.72 -10.18
N TYR A 19 4.23 -0.58 -10.23
CA TYR A 19 5.17 -1.65 -9.87
C TYR A 19 5.95 -2.22 -11.06
N ARG A 20 5.61 -1.83 -12.29
CA ARG A 20 6.34 -2.28 -13.47
C ARG A 20 7.65 -1.51 -13.54
N SER A 21 8.74 -2.18 -13.19
CA SER A 21 10.09 -1.69 -13.45
C SER A 21 10.19 -1.22 -14.90
N GLU A 22 10.67 0.00 -15.10
CA GLU A 22 11.00 0.49 -16.44
C GLU A 22 11.98 -0.51 -17.09
N PRO A 23 11.73 -0.95 -18.34
CA PRO A 23 12.61 -1.90 -19.01
C PRO A 23 14.01 -1.28 -19.13
N GLY A 24 14.96 -1.82 -18.34
CA GLY A 24 16.33 -1.30 -18.23
C GLY A 24 16.83 -1.12 -16.79
N VAL A 25 15.94 -1.09 -15.80
CA VAL A 25 16.32 -1.09 -14.37
C VAL A 25 16.42 -2.53 -13.88
N ALA A 26 17.63 -3.08 -13.88
CA ALA A 26 17.91 -4.41 -13.31
C ALA A 26 17.95 -4.31 -11.78
N GLY A 27 16.98 -4.94 -11.11
CA GLY A 27 16.93 -5.08 -9.66
C GLY A 27 16.57 -6.51 -9.27
N PRO A 28 16.83 -6.92 -8.01
CA PRO A 28 16.42 -8.23 -7.52
C PRO A 28 14.91 -8.39 -7.64
N VAL A 29 14.46 -9.58 -8.03
CA VAL A 29 13.03 -9.91 -8.06
C VAL A 29 12.56 -10.10 -6.62
N VAL A 30 11.60 -9.29 -6.20
CA VAL A 30 11.05 -9.26 -4.85
C VAL A 30 9.58 -9.66 -4.88
N HIS A 31 9.16 -10.52 -3.96
CA HIS A 31 7.81 -11.06 -3.90
C HIS A 31 6.98 -10.54 -2.73
N ASP A 32 7.64 -10.07 -1.67
CA ASP A 32 6.99 -9.52 -0.49
C ASP A 32 7.84 -8.45 0.20
N SER A 33 7.22 -7.76 1.16
CA SER A 33 7.84 -6.65 1.90
C SER A 33 9.06 -7.08 2.71
N SER A 34 9.10 -8.30 3.24
CA SER A 34 10.26 -8.77 4.02
C SER A 34 11.47 -8.94 3.10
N GLN A 35 11.27 -9.59 1.96
CA GLN A 35 12.30 -9.75 0.94
C GLN A 35 12.75 -8.40 0.38
N LEU A 36 11.84 -7.43 0.22
CA LEU A 36 12.17 -6.06 -0.19
C LEU A 36 13.14 -5.42 0.80
N MET A 37 12.81 -5.48 2.08
CA MET A 37 13.61 -4.87 3.14
C MET A 37 14.98 -5.53 3.27
N GLU A 38 15.08 -6.84 3.05
CA GLU A 38 16.35 -7.55 3.02
C GLU A 38 17.23 -7.13 1.83
N ALA A 39 16.66 -7.02 0.63
CA ALA A 39 17.40 -6.54 -0.54
C ALA A 39 17.91 -5.10 -0.34
N VAL A 40 17.15 -4.24 0.33
CA VAL A 40 17.59 -2.88 0.70
C VAL A 40 18.72 -2.94 1.75
N ALA A 41 18.58 -3.75 2.79
CA ALA A 41 19.59 -3.90 3.84
C ALA A 41 20.93 -4.45 3.30
N LEU A 42 20.87 -5.34 2.30
CA LEU A 42 22.05 -5.85 1.59
C LEU A 42 22.65 -4.83 0.58
N GLY A 43 22.07 -3.63 0.47
CA GLY A 43 22.53 -2.58 -0.44
C GLY A 43 22.26 -2.86 -1.92
N GLN A 44 21.33 -3.79 -2.22
CA GLN A 44 21.05 -4.23 -3.60
C GLN A 44 19.95 -3.40 -4.28
N ALA A 45 19.18 -2.62 -3.51
CA ALA A 45 18.07 -1.81 -4.02
C ALA A 45 17.80 -0.58 -3.14
N VAL A 46 17.04 0.36 -3.69
CA VAL A 46 16.35 1.43 -2.96
C VAL A 46 14.87 1.32 -3.30
N ALA A 47 14.00 1.40 -2.29
CA ALA A 47 12.57 1.19 -2.46
C ALA A 47 11.73 2.31 -1.84
N LEU A 48 10.64 2.67 -2.52
CA LEU A 48 9.55 3.42 -1.91
C LEU A 48 8.69 2.44 -1.11
N VAL A 49 8.35 2.81 0.12
CA VAL A 49 7.54 1.99 1.03
C VAL A 49 6.51 2.86 1.74
N PRO A 50 5.35 2.30 2.14
CA PRO A 50 4.42 3.00 3.01
C PRO A 50 5.09 3.37 4.35
N GLU A 51 4.71 4.52 4.90
CA GLU A 51 5.22 4.97 6.21
C GLU A 51 4.88 3.97 7.33
N SER A 52 3.72 3.33 7.26
CA SER A 52 3.31 2.29 8.20
C SER A 52 4.29 1.11 8.22
N LEU A 53 4.83 0.71 7.06
CA LEU A 53 5.81 -0.36 6.96
C LEU A 53 7.13 0.03 7.62
N ALA A 54 7.61 1.26 7.37
CA ALA A 54 8.82 1.79 8.00
C ALA A 54 8.70 1.85 9.53
N LYS A 55 7.51 2.21 10.05
CA LYS A 55 7.25 2.25 11.50
C LYS A 55 7.15 0.87 12.13
N LEU A 56 6.56 -0.10 11.43
CA LEU A 56 6.35 -1.46 11.93
C LEU A 56 7.64 -2.31 11.92
N HIS A 57 8.54 -2.04 10.98
CA HIS A 57 9.78 -2.80 10.80
C HIS A 57 11.01 -1.90 10.85
N PRO A 58 11.29 -1.25 11.99
CA PRO A 58 12.51 -0.46 12.12
C PRO A 58 13.73 -1.38 12.00
N ARG A 59 14.73 -0.94 11.24
CA ARG A 59 16.01 -1.65 11.12
C ARG A 59 17.16 -0.67 11.26
N ASP A 60 18.20 -1.07 11.98
CA ASP A 60 19.37 -0.23 12.21
C ASP A 60 20.27 -0.11 10.96
N ASP A 61 20.14 -1.06 10.04
CA ASP A 61 20.89 -1.14 8.77
C ASP A 61 20.17 -0.46 7.59
N VAL A 62 18.97 0.12 7.81
CA VAL A 62 18.19 0.80 6.78
C VAL A 62 17.77 2.19 7.23
N VAL A 63 18.01 3.19 6.39
CA VAL A 63 17.58 4.57 6.63
C VAL A 63 16.30 4.86 5.85
N HIS A 64 15.22 5.18 6.55
CA HIS A 64 13.97 5.65 5.94
C HIS A 64 13.99 7.18 5.77
N ARG A 65 13.70 7.66 4.56
CA ARG A 65 13.56 9.09 4.27
C ARG A 65 12.17 9.40 3.71
N PRO A 66 11.45 10.40 4.24
CA PRO A 66 10.20 10.87 3.65
C PRO A 66 10.41 11.38 2.22
N VAL A 67 9.50 11.03 1.33
CA VAL A 67 9.49 11.44 -0.09
C VAL A 67 8.18 12.19 -0.36
N PRO A 68 8.13 13.51 -0.13
CA PRO A 68 6.88 14.29 -0.14
C PRO A 68 6.28 14.48 -1.54
N ASP A 69 7.09 14.31 -2.59
CA ASP A 69 6.71 14.37 -4.00
C ASP A 69 6.19 13.02 -4.53
N ALA A 70 6.29 11.95 -3.75
CA ALA A 70 5.69 10.66 -4.10
C ALA A 70 4.17 10.72 -4.01
N ARG A 71 3.49 9.95 -4.88
CA ARG A 71 2.05 9.74 -4.71
C ARG A 71 1.79 8.99 -3.40
N PRO A 72 0.78 9.38 -2.61
CA PRO A 72 0.42 8.67 -1.39
C PRO A 72 0.08 7.20 -1.67
N TYR A 73 0.42 6.32 -0.73
CA TYR A 73 -0.07 4.95 -0.75
C TYR A 73 -1.56 4.93 -0.40
N GLU A 74 -2.39 4.43 -1.30
CA GLU A 74 -3.83 4.27 -1.09
C GLU A 74 -4.16 2.84 -0.66
N THR A 75 -4.89 2.69 0.44
CA THR A 75 -5.41 1.40 0.91
C THR A 75 -6.92 1.36 0.71
N ALA A 76 -7.42 0.30 0.06
CA ALA A 76 -8.84 0.09 -0.14
C ALA A 76 -9.30 -1.24 0.47
N VAL A 77 -10.55 -1.28 0.93
CA VAL A 77 -11.23 -2.52 1.34
C VAL A 77 -12.13 -2.95 0.19
N ALA A 78 -11.94 -4.17 -0.30
CA ALA A 78 -12.75 -4.75 -1.37
C ALA A 78 -13.61 -5.90 -0.85
N TRP A 79 -14.84 -6.00 -1.35
CA TRP A 79 -15.76 -7.11 -1.08
C TRP A 79 -16.53 -7.46 -2.35
N ARG A 80 -17.07 -8.69 -2.39
CA ARG A 80 -17.92 -9.12 -3.50
C ARG A 80 -19.23 -8.33 -3.50
N GLU A 81 -19.63 -7.87 -4.67
CA GLU A 81 -20.94 -7.25 -4.83
C GLU A 81 -22.05 -8.23 -4.43
N GLY A 82 -23.07 -7.71 -3.72
CA GLY A 82 -24.21 -8.51 -3.27
C GLY A 82 -23.98 -9.34 -1.99
N ILE A 83 -22.81 -9.24 -1.34
CA ILE A 83 -22.58 -9.81 -0.01
C ILE A 83 -23.56 -9.19 1.00
N ARG A 84 -24.24 -10.00 1.82
CA ARG A 84 -25.30 -9.54 2.77
C ARG A 84 -25.00 -9.91 4.22
N GLU A 85 -23.84 -10.48 4.47
CA GLU A 85 -23.41 -10.94 5.77
C GLU A 85 -23.11 -9.74 6.67
N GLY A 86 -23.83 -9.64 7.80
CA GLY A 86 -23.73 -8.49 8.69
C GLY A 86 -22.33 -8.24 9.28
N TRP A 87 -21.44 -9.24 9.27
CA TRP A 87 -20.05 -9.06 9.71
C TRP A 87 -19.24 -8.17 8.76
N VAL A 88 -19.52 -8.21 7.45
CA VAL A 88 -18.85 -7.36 6.45
C VAL A 88 -19.19 -5.89 6.71
N GLY A 89 -20.48 -5.61 6.94
CA GLY A 89 -20.93 -4.25 7.26
C GLY A 89 -20.33 -3.71 8.57
N ARG A 90 -20.19 -4.58 9.59
CA ARG A 90 -19.48 -4.22 10.83
C ARG A 90 -18.00 -3.94 10.60
N LEU A 91 -17.32 -4.82 9.86
CA LEU A 91 -15.91 -4.64 9.52
C LEU A 91 -15.67 -3.31 8.79
N ILE A 92 -16.44 -3.03 7.73
CA ILE A 92 -16.32 -1.79 6.94
C ILE A 92 -16.52 -0.58 7.85
N ARG A 93 -17.55 -0.59 8.70
CA ARG A 93 -17.80 0.50 9.64
C ARG A 93 -16.60 0.74 10.56
N THR A 94 -16.10 -0.31 11.21
CA THR A 94 -14.97 -0.21 12.13
C THR A 94 -13.71 0.27 11.43
N VAL A 95 -13.42 -0.23 10.22
CA VAL A 95 -12.25 0.20 9.45
C VAL A 95 -12.36 1.67 9.06
N VAL A 96 -13.52 2.13 8.59
CA VAL A 96 -13.73 3.55 8.22
C VAL A 96 -13.62 4.46 9.43
N GLU A 97 -14.17 4.05 10.59
CA GLU A 97 -14.04 4.79 11.85
C GLU A 97 -12.58 4.94 12.27
N LEU A 98 -11.78 3.86 12.23
CA LEU A 98 -10.35 3.89 12.57
C LEU A 98 -9.52 4.71 11.57
N ALA A 99 -9.79 4.55 10.28
CA ALA A 99 -9.08 5.30 9.24
C ALA A 99 -9.31 6.81 9.37
N GLY A 100 -10.53 7.24 9.73
CA GLY A 100 -10.83 8.65 10.01
C GLY A 100 -10.08 9.21 11.22
N GLN A 101 -9.83 8.39 12.24
CA GLN A 101 -9.07 8.78 13.43
C GLN A 101 -7.57 8.93 13.14
N GLU A 102 -7.00 7.99 12.39
CA GLU A 102 -5.59 8.06 11.94
C GLU A 102 -5.35 9.29 11.06
N ALA A 103 -6.27 9.59 10.12
CA ALA A 103 -6.18 10.78 9.27
C ALA A 103 -6.25 12.09 10.08
N HIS A 104 -7.06 12.14 11.13
CA HIS A 104 -7.13 13.32 12.01
C HIS A 104 -5.90 13.48 12.90
N ARG A 105 -5.22 12.38 13.27
CA ARG A 105 -3.97 12.42 14.04
C ARG A 105 -2.76 12.83 13.20
N ALA A 106 -2.80 12.58 11.89
CA ALA A 106 -1.74 12.91 10.95
C ALA A 106 -1.84 14.35 10.38
N ALA A 107 -2.95 15.06 10.61
CA ALA A 107 -3.20 16.44 10.17
C ALA A 107 -2.85 17.47 11.26
#